data_AF-A0A916IBA8-F1
#
_entry.id   AF-A0A916IBA8-F1
#
_cell.length_a   1.000
_cell.length_b   1.000
_cell.length_c   1.000
_cell.angle_alpha   90.00
_cell.angle_beta   90.00
_cell.angle_gamma   90.00
#
_symmetry.space_group_name_H-M   'P 1'
#
loop_
_entity.id
_entity.type
_entity.pdbx_description
1 polymer ?
#
loop_
_entity_poly.entity_id
_entity_poly.type
_entity_poly.pdbx_seq_one_letter_code
_entity_poly.pdbx_strand_id
1 'polypeptide(L)'
;MLSRVDIVEVVGRHVELRRTGANLSGLCPFHAEKSPSFTVAPTKQFYHCFGCGAHGDAIRFLVEYSGMSFIDAVKELAQQVGMAVPEDTASPEDRERAAALKQRQSTLSDVLAKAGEHYKRQLKDSPRAISYLKGRGLSGEIAARFGLGYAPEGWRALASVFPRYDDPLLEESGLVIAHDSDTGDEADRKRYDRFRDRIMFPIRSVQGDVIGFGGRVLDKGEPKYLNSPETPVFVKGRELYGLFEARTALRQKGYVLVVEGYMDVVALAQSGFPNAVATLGTACTAEHVQKLFRFTDSVVFSFDGDAAGRRAAGRALEAALPHATDTRSVRFLFLPPEHDPDSYVREHGEAGFERCVEQAVPLSRQLLEAASVGCDLQTAEGRAHMLANAKPLWNALPDGSLKRQMLAELAQLGRMEALDLGGMWGEAAPRRAIREAPPRRPPPRASQRVSRGTANLLDRALWLLIQRSDLWLDLDGEAHDLLAGQATPYDIFFGCLERSLHDHGPLGASALLDEVRGLAADSASAAVITRISAFHDPEPQTDLGREMALLLDRLRLSAVEEELEQLFASGDLSPDALQRSKELDDERKRLKAMLAKAPEHSPTR
;
A
#
# COMPACT_ATOMS: atom_id res chain seq x y z
N MET A 1 2.69 -23.91 -4.02
CA MET A 1 1.33 -23.41 -3.72
C MET A 1 0.72 -22.82 -4.99
N LEU A 2 1.32 -21.80 -5.61
CA LEU A 2 0.87 -21.26 -6.90
C LEU A 2 0.68 -22.31 -8.01
N SER A 3 1.48 -23.37 -8.05
CA SER A 3 1.31 -24.48 -9.00
C SER A 3 0.06 -25.35 -8.80
N ARG A 4 -0.66 -25.20 -7.67
CA ARG A 4 -1.90 -25.92 -7.34
C ARG A 4 -3.13 -25.02 -7.28
N VAL A 5 -2.92 -23.71 -7.25
CA VAL A 5 -3.99 -22.70 -7.25
C VAL A 5 -4.34 -22.46 -8.70
N ASP A 6 -5.62 -22.53 -9.05
CA ASP A 6 -6.08 -22.07 -10.36
C ASP A 6 -6.54 -20.61 -10.25
N ILE A 7 -5.80 -19.71 -10.91
CA ILE A 7 -6.12 -18.28 -10.97
C ILE A 7 -7.53 -18.03 -11.52
N VAL A 8 -8.06 -18.90 -12.38
CA VAL A 8 -9.41 -18.77 -12.91
C VAL A 8 -10.45 -18.90 -11.81
N GLU A 9 -10.24 -19.82 -10.85
CA GLU A 9 -11.13 -19.99 -9.71
C GLU A 9 -11.04 -18.81 -8.74
N VAL A 10 -9.82 -18.30 -8.50
CA VAL A 10 -9.59 -17.17 -7.61
C VAL A 10 -10.27 -15.92 -8.14
N VAL A 11 -10.01 -15.57 -9.41
CA VAL A 11 -10.61 -14.39 -10.05
C VAL A 11 -12.12 -14.60 -10.25
N GLY A 12 -12.55 -15.79 -10.67
CA GLY A 12 -13.94 -16.10 -11.01
C GLY A 12 -14.93 -15.97 -9.84
N ARG A 13 -14.45 -15.95 -8.60
CA ARG A 13 -15.26 -15.63 -7.41
C ARG A 13 -15.64 -14.16 -7.29
N HIS A 14 -14.91 -13.30 -7.98
CA HIS A 14 -15.00 -11.85 -7.86
C HIS A 14 -15.40 -11.17 -9.15
N VAL A 15 -15.08 -11.76 -10.30
CA VAL A 15 -15.33 -11.22 -11.63
C VAL A 15 -16.07 -12.25 -12.47
N GLU A 16 -17.15 -11.84 -13.13
CA GLU A 16 -17.79 -12.67 -14.14
C GLU A 16 -16.88 -12.80 -15.37
N LEU A 17 -16.38 -14.02 -15.58
CA LEU A 17 -15.47 -14.35 -16.68
C LEU A 17 -16.18 -15.14 -17.78
N ARG A 18 -15.96 -14.75 -19.04
CA ARG A 18 -16.47 -15.43 -20.24
C ARG A 18 -15.31 -15.97 -21.07
N ARG A 19 -15.44 -17.19 -21.56
CA ARG A 19 -14.38 -17.85 -22.33
C ARG A 19 -14.20 -17.17 -23.69
N THR A 20 -12.98 -16.75 -23.98
CA THR A 20 -12.60 -16.02 -25.21
C THR A 20 -11.32 -16.66 -25.77
N GLY A 21 -11.48 -17.61 -26.69
CA GLY A 21 -10.37 -18.41 -27.21
C GLY A 21 -9.74 -19.29 -26.11
N ALA A 22 -8.41 -19.22 -25.98
CA ALA A 22 -7.66 -19.96 -24.96
C ALA A 22 -7.73 -19.32 -23.55
N ASN A 23 -8.18 -18.06 -23.46
CA ASN A 23 -8.25 -17.30 -22.23
C ASN A 23 -9.71 -17.09 -21.77
N LEU A 24 -9.89 -16.52 -20.59
CA LEU A 24 -11.17 -15.99 -20.14
C LEU A 24 -11.09 -14.47 -20.08
N SER A 25 -12.18 -13.78 -20.38
CA SER A 25 -12.24 -12.32 -20.34
C SER A 25 -13.48 -11.82 -19.59
N GLY A 26 -13.34 -10.70 -18.89
CA GLY A 26 -14.40 -10.06 -18.12
C GLY A 26 -14.18 -8.55 -18.02
N LEU A 27 -15.07 -7.87 -17.30
CA LEU A 27 -14.86 -6.48 -16.94
C LEU A 27 -13.77 -6.39 -15.87
N CYS A 28 -12.88 -5.42 -16.00
CA CYS A 28 -11.80 -5.24 -15.04
C CYS A 28 -12.31 -4.85 -13.66
N PRO A 29 -11.87 -5.56 -12.60
CA PRO A 29 -12.20 -5.19 -11.23
C PRO A 29 -11.38 -4.00 -10.69
N PHE A 30 -10.33 -3.59 -11.41
CA PHE A 30 -9.38 -2.56 -10.97
C PHE A 30 -9.67 -1.16 -11.53
N HIS A 31 -10.43 -1.06 -12.61
CA HIS A 31 -10.85 0.23 -13.18
C HIS A 31 -12.24 0.12 -13.80
N ALA A 32 -12.93 1.25 -13.95
CA ALA A 32 -14.27 1.26 -14.53
C ALA A 32 -14.21 1.23 -16.06
N GLU A 33 -14.81 0.21 -16.67
CA GLU A 33 -14.92 0.08 -18.13
C GLU A 33 -16.27 -0.53 -18.55
N LYS A 34 -16.65 -0.31 -19.82
CA LYS A 34 -17.90 -0.85 -20.40
C LYS A 34 -17.67 -2.07 -21.30
N SER A 35 -16.46 -2.22 -21.83
CA SER A 35 -16.04 -3.34 -22.68
C SER A 35 -15.08 -4.24 -21.89
N PRO A 36 -15.19 -5.57 -21.99
CA PRO A 36 -14.25 -6.48 -21.32
C PRO A 36 -12.81 -6.25 -21.81
N SER A 37 -11.91 -5.83 -20.93
CA SER A 37 -10.46 -5.79 -21.22
C SER A 37 -9.65 -6.63 -20.24
N PHE A 38 -10.27 -7.14 -19.18
CA PHE A 38 -9.64 -8.03 -18.23
C PHE A 38 -9.55 -9.44 -18.82
N THR A 39 -8.35 -10.02 -18.83
CA THR A 39 -8.10 -11.35 -19.38
C THR A 39 -7.37 -12.20 -18.35
N VAL A 40 -7.83 -13.42 -18.16
CA VAL A 40 -7.20 -14.44 -17.31
C VAL A 40 -6.72 -15.57 -18.20
N ALA A 41 -5.44 -15.90 -18.12
CA ALA A 41 -4.80 -16.96 -18.91
C ALA A 41 -4.66 -18.24 -18.07
N PRO A 42 -5.52 -19.25 -18.23
CA PRO A 42 -5.51 -20.45 -17.38
C PRO A 42 -4.21 -21.25 -17.50
N THR A 43 -3.63 -21.30 -18.70
CA THR A 43 -2.38 -22.05 -18.93
C THR A 43 -1.17 -21.35 -18.33
N LYS A 44 -1.15 -20.01 -18.38
CA LYS A 44 -0.03 -19.20 -17.89
C LYS A 44 -0.19 -18.73 -16.44
N GLN A 45 -1.35 -18.97 -15.84
CA GLN A 45 -1.69 -18.67 -14.44
C GLN A 45 -1.47 -17.19 -14.05
N PHE A 46 -1.79 -16.25 -14.94
CA PHE A 46 -1.80 -14.81 -14.66
C PHE A 46 -3.06 -14.13 -15.21
N TYR A 47 -3.38 -12.95 -14.65
CA TYR A 47 -4.33 -12.01 -15.23
C TYR A 47 -3.61 -10.82 -15.82
N HIS A 48 -4.23 -10.21 -16.83
CA HIS A 48 -3.80 -8.96 -17.42
C HIS A 48 -5.02 -8.17 -17.88
N CYS A 49 -5.04 -6.88 -17.55
CA CYS A 49 -6.05 -5.95 -18.00
C CYS A 49 -5.52 -5.08 -19.14
N PHE A 50 -6.09 -5.20 -20.33
CA PHE A 50 -5.69 -4.38 -21.48
C PHE A 50 -6.14 -2.92 -21.40
N GLY A 51 -7.11 -2.59 -20.53
CA GLY A 51 -7.54 -1.20 -20.29
C GLY A 51 -6.62 -0.41 -19.36
N CYS A 52 -6.28 -0.94 -18.17
CA CYS A 52 -5.51 -0.22 -17.14
C CYS A 52 -4.09 -0.76 -16.88
N GLY A 53 -3.67 -1.84 -17.55
CA GLY A 53 -2.34 -2.44 -17.36
C GLY A 53 -2.16 -3.26 -16.08
N ALA A 54 -3.23 -3.42 -15.27
CA ALA A 54 -3.18 -4.27 -14.08
C ALA A 54 -2.83 -5.71 -14.48
N HIS A 55 -1.79 -6.26 -13.85
CA HIS A 55 -1.26 -7.59 -14.16
C HIS A 55 -0.80 -8.28 -12.87
N GLY A 56 -0.91 -9.61 -12.83
CA GLY A 56 -0.44 -10.36 -11.68
C GLY A 56 -0.86 -11.81 -11.66
N ASP A 57 -0.38 -12.52 -10.64
CA ASP A 57 -0.79 -13.87 -10.31
C ASP A 57 -1.99 -13.86 -9.33
N ALA A 58 -2.38 -15.04 -8.86
CA ALA A 58 -3.47 -15.18 -7.89
C ALA A 58 -3.20 -14.45 -6.56
N ILE A 59 -1.94 -14.37 -6.11
CA ILE A 59 -1.59 -13.69 -4.86
C ILE A 59 -1.75 -12.19 -5.05
N ARG A 60 -1.15 -11.65 -6.11
CA ARG A 60 -1.23 -10.23 -6.46
C ARG A 60 -2.67 -9.79 -6.67
N PHE A 61 -3.50 -10.64 -7.29
CA PHE A 61 -4.93 -10.39 -7.39
C PHE A 61 -5.57 -10.19 -6.01
N LEU A 62 -5.35 -11.07 -5.04
CA LEU A 62 -5.95 -10.95 -3.71
C LEU A 62 -5.41 -9.75 -2.92
N VAL A 63 -4.11 -9.48 -3.03
CA VAL A 63 -3.49 -8.30 -2.41
C VAL A 63 -4.12 -7.03 -2.98
N GLU A 64 -4.11 -6.88 -4.30
CA GLU A 64 -4.56 -5.66 -4.98
C GLU A 64 -6.08 -5.53 -4.95
N TYR A 65 -6.86 -6.60 -5.15
CA TYR A 65 -8.33 -6.58 -5.22
C TYR A 65 -8.98 -6.62 -3.85
N SER A 66 -8.56 -7.55 -2.99
CA SER A 66 -9.17 -7.75 -1.66
C SER A 66 -8.54 -6.85 -0.60
N GLY A 67 -7.35 -6.29 -0.85
CA GLY A 67 -6.62 -5.47 0.13
C GLY A 67 -5.93 -6.28 1.21
N MET A 68 -5.73 -7.58 0.96
CA MET A 68 -5.07 -8.50 1.90
C MET A 68 -3.58 -8.18 1.99
N SER A 69 -2.95 -8.50 3.13
CA SER A 69 -1.49 -8.52 3.16
C SER A 69 -0.99 -9.69 2.29
N PHE A 70 0.26 -9.62 1.82
CA PHE A 70 0.86 -10.71 1.06
C PHE A 70 0.79 -12.05 1.81
N ILE A 71 1.09 -12.02 3.12
CA ILE A 71 1.05 -13.22 3.97
C ILE A 71 -0.39 -13.76 4.08
N ASP A 72 -1.38 -12.88 4.28
CA ASP A 72 -2.78 -13.31 4.36
C ASP A 72 -3.26 -13.91 3.04
N ALA A 73 -2.89 -13.29 1.90
CA ALA A 73 -3.20 -13.81 0.57
C ALA A 73 -2.56 -15.19 0.34
N VAL A 74 -1.30 -15.38 0.76
CA VAL A 74 -0.60 -16.67 0.71
C VAL A 74 -1.31 -17.71 1.58
N LYS A 75 -1.71 -17.36 2.82
CA LYS A 75 -2.42 -18.25 3.74
C LYS A 75 -3.79 -18.65 3.21
N GLU A 76 -4.54 -17.70 2.67
CA GLU A 76 -5.86 -17.95 2.10
C GLU A 76 -5.78 -18.90 0.89
N LEU A 77 -4.86 -18.63 -0.05
CA LEU A 77 -4.66 -19.50 -1.21
C LEU A 77 -4.18 -20.90 -0.81
N ALA A 78 -3.25 -20.99 0.14
CA ALA A 78 -2.78 -22.28 0.64
C ALA A 78 -3.90 -23.08 1.32
N GLN A 79 -4.74 -22.44 2.13
CA GLN A 79 -5.90 -23.08 2.75
C GLN A 79 -6.88 -23.62 1.69
N GLN A 80 -7.11 -22.88 0.61
CA GLN A 80 -7.98 -23.33 -0.49
C GLN A 80 -7.48 -24.61 -1.16
N VAL A 81 -6.17 -24.77 -1.34
CA VAL A 81 -5.57 -25.96 -1.96
C VAL A 81 -5.16 -27.02 -0.93
N GLY A 82 -5.62 -26.90 0.32
CA GLY A 82 -5.32 -27.84 1.40
C GLY A 82 -3.83 -27.93 1.76
N MET A 83 -3.06 -26.88 1.48
CA MET A 83 -1.64 -26.79 1.82
C MET A 83 -1.46 -26.02 3.13
N ALA A 84 -0.62 -26.54 4.01
CA ALA A 84 -0.09 -25.75 5.11
C ALA A 84 1.00 -24.83 4.57
N VAL A 85 0.86 -23.51 4.78
CA VAL A 85 1.99 -22.59 4.62
C VAL A 85 2.97 -22.90 5.73
N PRO A 86 4.29 -23.01 5.46
CA PRO A 86 5.29 -23.00 6.50
C PRO A 86 5.18 -21.67 7.24
N GLU A 87 4.48 -21.67 8.37
CA GLU A 87 4.55 -20.58 9.33
C GLU A 87 5.82 -20.74 10.15
N ASP A 88 6.29 -19.63 10.71
CA ASP A 88 7.50 -19.48 11.52
C ASP A 88 7.79 -20.71 12.41
N THR A 89 9.04 -20.76 12.89
CA THR A 89 9.55 -21.62 13.97
C THR A 89 8.77 -21.55 15.31
N ALA A 90 7.54 -21.05 15.29
CA ALA A 90 6.54 -21.08 16.33
C ALA A 90 6.31 -22.51 16.83
N SER A 91 6.37 -22.64 18.15
CA SER A 91 6.20 -23.91 18.83
C SER A 91 4.77 -24.46 18.62
N PRO A 92 4.54 -25.77 18.85
CA PRO A 92 3.19 -26.34 18.87
C PRO A 92 2.22 -25.57 19.79
N GLU A 93 2.71 -25.04 20.91
CA GLU A 93 1.92 -24.21 21.84
C GLU A 93 1.49 -22.88 21.21
N ASP A 94 2.38 -22.23 20.44
CA ASP A 94 2.07 -20.96 19.77
C ASP A 94 1.02 -21.15 18.66
N ARG A 95 1.04 -22.30 17.97
CA ARG A 95 0.02 -22.66 16.97
C ARG A 95 -1.34 -22.89 17.59
N GLU A 96 -1.40 -23.58 18.71
CA GLU A 96 -2.65 -23.81 19.44
C GLU A 96 -3.22 -22.48 19.96
N ARG A 97 -2.37 -21.60 20.48
CA ARG A 97 -2.78 -20.24 20.88
C ARG A 97 -3.30 -19.41 19.70
N ALA A 98 -2.63 -19.45 18.56
CA ALA A 98 -3.06 -18.72 17.37
C ALA A 98 -4.40 -19.26 16.81
N ALA A 99 -4.58 -20.58 16.79
CA ALA A 99 -5.84 -21.22 16.37
C ALA A 99 -6.99 -20.86 17.33
N ALA A 100 -6.76 -20.91 18.64
CA ALA A 100 -7.73 -20.51 19.65
C ALA A 100 -8.11 -19.03 19.52
N LEU A 101 -7.14 -18.14 19.26
CA LEU A 101 -7.38 -16.72 19.03
C LEU A 101 -8.25 -16.50 17.77
N LYS A 102 -7.94 -17.18 16.67
CA LYS A 102 -8.72 -17.09 15.42
C LYS A 102 -10.16 -17.58 15.61
N GLN A 103 -10.35 -18.70 16.30
CA GLN A 103 -11.68 -19.23 16.61
C GLN A 103 -12.47 -18.23 17.49
N ARG A 104 -11.81 -17.65 18.49
CA ARG A 104 -12.40 -16.61 19.36
C ARG A 104 -12.83 -15.39 18.56
N GLN A 105 -11.99 -14.89 17.65
CA GLN A 105 -12.31 -13.76 16.75
C GLN A 105 -13.49 -14.06 15.83
N SER A 106 -13.55 -15.27 15.25
CA SER A 106 -14.70 -15.71 14.43
C SER A 106 -15.99 -15.67 15.23
N THR A 107 -15.96 -16.17 16.47
CA THR A 107 -17.12 -16.22 17.35
C THR A 107 -17.61 -14.81 17.71
N LEU A 108 -16.69 -13.88 17.98
CA LEU A 108 -17.03 -12.47 18.22
C LEU A 108 -17.66 -11.82 16.99
N SER A 109 -17.13 -12.09 15.80
CA SER A 109 -17.65 -11.56 14.54
C SER A 109 -19.07 -12.05 14.27
N ASP A 110 -19.38 -13.32 14.58
CA ASP A 110 -20.74 -13.87 14.47
C ASP A 110 -21.73 -13.19 15.42
N VAL A 111 -21.30 -12.92 16.65
CA VAL A 111 -22.11 -12.19 17.65
C VAL A 111 -22.41 -10.77 17.15
N LEU A 112 -21.39 -10.07 16.65
CA LEU A 112 -21.53 -8.72 16.09
C LEU A 112 -22.42 -8.70 14.85
N ALA A 113 -22.28 -9.67 13.94
CA ALA A 113 -23.13 -9.81 12.76
C ALA A 113 -24.60 -10.00 13.14
N LYS A 114 -24.90 -10.87 14.11
CA LYS A 114 -26.27 -11.08 14.63
C LYS A 114 -26.86 -9.79 15.22
N ALA A 115 -26.08 -9.03 16.00
CA ALA A 115 -26.50 -7.75 16.53
C ALA A 115 -26.75 -6.72 15.42
N GLY A 116 -25.88 -6.67 14.41
CA GLY A 116 -26.03 -5.80 13.24
C GLY A 116 -27.34 -6.07 12.48
N GLU A 117 -27.68 -7.33 12.24
CA GLU A 117 -28.95 -7.70 11.60
C GLU A 117 -30.16 -7.33 12.46
N HIS A 118 -30.07 -7.45 13.78
CA HIS A 118 -31.11 -6.94 14.67
C HIS A 118 -31.28 -5.43 14.53
N TYR A 119 -30.20 -4.65 14.58
CA TYR A 119 -30.28 -3.19 14.44
C TYR A 119 -30.83 -2.75 13.07
N LYS A 120 -30.50 -3.45 11.99
CA LYS A 120 -31.09 -3.20 10.66
C LYS A 120 -32.60 -3.43 10.65
N ARG A 121 -33.09 -4.49 11.29
CA ARG A 121 -34.54 -4.74 11.42
C ARG A 121 -35.21 -3.63 12.22
N GLN A 122 -34.65 -3.27 13.37
CA GLN A 122 -35.17 -2.19 14.22
C GLN A 122 -35.21 -0.83 13.50
N LEU A 123 -34.28 -0.56 12.59
CA LEU A 123 -34.32 0.66 11.77
C LEU A 123 -35.54 0.69 10.84
N LYS A 124 -35.88 -0.45 10.23
CA LYS A 124 -37.05 -0.55 9.33
C LYS A 124 -38.36 -0.33 10.07
N ASP A 125 -38.41 -0.73 11.34
CA ASP A 125 -39.61 -0.64 12.17
C ASP A 125 -39.72 0.70 12.94
N SER A 126 -38.76 1.61 12.78
CA SER A 126 -38.70 2.89 13.49
C SER A 126 -38.90 4.10 12.57
N PRO A 127 -40.13 4.64 12.45
CA PRO A 127 -40.40 5.86 11.70
C PRO A 127 -39.57 7.06 12.16
N ARG A 128 -39.25 7.15 13.46
CA ARG A 128 -38.40 8.22 14.04
C ARG A 128 -36.98 8.15 13.50
N ALA A 129 -36.35 6.97 13.52
CA ALA A 129 -35.00 6.77 13.00
C ALA A 129 -34.93 6.99 11.48
N ILE A 130 -35.94 6.52 10.73
CA ILE A 130 -36.03 6.75 9.28
C ILE A 130 -36.17 8.25 8.98
N SER A 131 -37.05 8.96 9.70
CA SER A 131 -37.27 10.38 9.49
C SER A 131 -36.00 11.19 9.81
N TYR A 132 -35.25 10.79 10.84
CA TYR A 132 -33.95 11.36 11.14
C TYR A 132 -32.95 11.22 9.99
N LEU A 133 -32.78 10.02 9.44
CA LEU A 133 -31.86 9.78 8.31
C LEU A 133 -32.29 10.54 7.05
N LYS A 134 -33.60 10.59 6.77
CA LYS A 134 -34.14 11.39 5.65
C LYS A 134 -33.92 12.89 5.85
N GLY A 135 -34.07 13.39 7.08
CA GLY A 135 -33.74 14.78 7.44
C GLY A 135 -32.25 15.11 7.25
N ARG A 136 -31.39 14.09 7.22
CA ARG A 136 -29.97 14.19 6.86
C ARG A 136 -29.68 14.00 5.37
N GLY A 137 -30.70 13.85 4.53
CA GLY A 137 -30.54 13.64 3.10
C GLY A 137 -30.08 12.22 2.72
N LEU A 138 -30.11 11.26 3.65
CA LEU A 138 -29.65 9.90 3.39
C LEU A 138 -30.78 9.04 2.79
N SER A 139 -30.51 8.42 1.64
CA SER A 139 -31.45 7.51 0.98
C SER A 139 -31.53 6.14 1.68
N GLY A 140 -32.59 5.38 1.37
CA GLY A 140 -32.67 3.98 1.81
C GLY A 140 -31.59 3.09 1.19
N GLU A 141 -31.15 3.41 -0.03
CA GLU A 141 -30.07 2.68 -0.72
C GLU A 141 -28.73 2.88 -0.02
N ILE A 142 -28.36 4.12 0.32
CA ILE A 142 -27.11 4.37 1.04
C ILE A 142 -27.14 3.76 2.44
N ALA A 143 -28.29 3.83 3.12
CA ALA A 143 -28.47 3.17 4.42
C ALA A 143 -28.28 1.65 4.32
N ALA A 144 -28.80 1.02 3.26
CA ALA A 144 -28.63 -0.41 3.02
C ALA A 144 -27.17 -0.78 2.69
N ARG A 145 -26.50 0.00 1.82
CA ARG A 145 -25.10 -0.22 1.42
C ARG A 145 -24.14 -0.24 2.63
N PHE A 146 -24.26 0.76 3.50
CA PHE A 146 -23.47 0.86 4.73
C PHE A 146 -24.03 -0.01 5.87
N GLY A 147 -25.16 -0.68 5.66
CA GLY A 147 -25.78 -1.54 6.66
C GLY A 147 -26.24 -0.80 7.92
N LEU A 148 -26.66 0.45 7.79
CA LEU A 148 -27.12 1.27 8.92
C LEU A 148 -28.26 0.59 9.66
N GLY A 149 -28.28 0.78 10.98
CA GLY A 149 -29.29 0.22 11.87
C GLY A 149 -29.78 1.23 12.90
N TYR A 150 -30.62 0.76 13.82
CA TYR A 150 -31.10 1.51 14.97
C TYR A 150 -31.04 0.61 16.21
N ALA A 151 -30.35 1.07 17.24
CA ALA A 151 -30.42 0.50 18.57
C ALA A 151 -31.61 1.15 19.29
N PRO A 152 -32.67 0.40 19.58
CA PRO A 152 -33.86 0.95 20.22
C PRO A 152 -33.57 1.47 21.63
N GLU A 153 -34.52 2.23 22.17
CA GLU A 153 -34.50 2.59 23.57
C GLU A 153 -34.63 1.37 24.50
N GLY A 154 -34.28 1.55 25.77
CA GLY A 154 -34.28 0.48 26.77
C GLY A 154 -32.90 -0.08 27.08
N TRP A 155 -32.81 -0.88 28.14
CA TRP A 155 -31.53 -1.32 28.71
C TRP A 155 -31.05 -2.69 28.23
N ARG A 156 -31.92 -3.51 27.61
CA ARG A 156 -31.63 -4.92 27.27
C ARG A 156 -32.37 -5.37 26.00
N ALA A 157 -32.35 -4.56 24.94
CA ALA A 157 -33.00 -4.91 23.67
C ALA A 157 -32.35 -6.15 23.03
N LEU A 158 -31.03 -6.31 23.18
CA LEU A 158 -30.30 -7.49 22.68
C LEU A 158 -30.69 -8.80 23.38
N ALA A 159 -31.36 -8.76 24.53
CA ALA A 159 -31.88 -9.98 25.19
C ALA A 159 -32.94 -10.71 24.34
N SER A 160 -33.58 -10.03 23.39
CA SER A 160 -34.47 -10.65 22.41
C SER A 160 -33.74 -11.39 21.28
N VAL A 161 -32.43 -11.15 21.13
CA VAL A 161 -31.59 -11.69 20.05
C VAL A 161 -30.75 -12.86 20.53
N PHE A 162 -30.23 -12.75 21.76
CA PHE A 162 -29.33 -13.73 22.34
C PHE A 162 -30.03 -14.51 23.45
N PRO A 163 -30.22 -15.84 23.29
CA PRO A 163 -30.86 -16.68 24.31
C PRO A 163 -30.17 -16.62 25.67
N ARG A 164 -28.85 -16.45 25.66
CA ARG A 164 -28.01 -16.24 26.84
C ARG A 164 -27.48 -14.81 26.84
N TYR A 165 -28.21 -13.91 27.49
CA TYR A 165 -27.80 -12.51 27.63
C TYR A 165 -26.65 -12.32 28.64
N ASP A 166 -26.40 -13.33 29.46
CA ASP A 166 -25.28 -13.46 30.40
C ASP A 166 -23.99 -13.95 29.74
N ASP A 167 -24.02 -14.29 28.44
CA ASP A 167 -22.87 -14.81 27.71
C ASP A 167 -21.70 -13.80 27.74
N PRO A 168 -20.51 -14.20 28.24
CA PRO A 168 -19.33 -13.33 28.28
C PRO A 168 -18.93 -12.74 26.92
N LEU A 169 -19.28 -13.42 25.81
CA LEU A 169 -19.00 -12.93 24.46
C LEU A 169 -19.70 -11.60 24.15
N LEU A 170 -20.85 -11.32 24.77
CA LEU A 170 -21.57 -10.05 24.57
C LEU A 170 -20.82 -8.87 25.22
N GLU A 171 -20.14 -9.13 26.33
CA GLU A 171 -19.30 -8.14 27.00
C GLU A 171 -17.97 -7.98 26.26
N GLU A 172 -17.34 -9.09 25.86
CA GLU A 172 -16.08 -9.10 25.13
C GLU A 172 -16.19 -8.45 23.73
N SER A 173 -17.31 -8.65 23.05
CA SER A 173 -17.61 -7.96 21.77
C SER A 173 -17.93 -6.47 21.95
N GLY A 174 -18.04 -6.00 23.20
CA GLY A 174 -18.34 -4.61 23.51
C GLY A 174 -19.81 -4.21 23.29
N LEU A 175 -20.70 -5.17 23.10
CA LEU A 175 -22.14 -4.92 22.93
C LEU A 175 -22.86 -4.71 24.26
N VAL A 176 -22.37 -5.32 25.34
CA VAL A 176 -22.95 -5.27 26.69
C VAL A 176 -21.92 -4.71 27.68
N ILE A 177 -22.38 -3.87 28.59
CA ILE A 177 -21.61 -3.40 29.75
C ILE A 177 -22.07 -4.21 30.96
N ALA A 178 -21.11 -4.79 31.69
CA ALA A 178 -21.34 -5.42 32.98
C ALA A 178 -20.72 -4.56 34.09
N HIS A 179 -21.46 -4.41 35.20
CA HIS A 179 -20.92 -3.86 36.45
C HIS A 179 -20.86 -4.93 37.51
N ASP A 180 -19.73 -5.00 38.21
CA ASP A 180 -19.55 -5.84 39.38
C ASP A 180 -20.56 -5.48 40.46
N SER A 181 -21.11 -6.50 41.11
CA SER A 181 -22.02 -6.34 42.24
C SER A 181 -21.26 -5.87 43.48
N ASP A 182 -21.82 -4.93 44.24
CA ASP A 182 -21.27 -4.50 45.54
C ASP A 182 -21.21 -5.64 46.58
N THR A 183 -21.95 -6.73 46.36
CA THR A 183 -22.08 -7.90 47.25
C THR A 183 -21.12 -9.05 46.92
N GLY A 184 -20.40 -8.98 45.79
CA GLY A 184 -19.49 -10.05 45.33
C GLY A 184 -20.16 -11.30 44.74
N ASP A 185 -21.49 -11.33 44.63
CA ASP A 185 -22.24 -12.44 44.02
C ASP A 185 -22.35 -12.27 42.49
N GLU A 186 -21.81 -13.22 41.71
CA GLU A 186 -21.87 -13.19 40.23
C GLU A 186 -23.29 -13.12 39.66
N ALA A 187 -24.30 -13.58 40.41
CA ALA A 187 -25.71 -13.55 40.02
C ALA A 187 -26.31 -12.13 40.01
N ASP A 188 -25.75 -11.18 40.75
CA ASP A 188 -26.26 -9.80 40.88
C ASP A 188 -25.57 -8.80 39.92
N ARG A 189 -24.72 -9.29 39.00
CA ARG A 189 -23.97 -8.46 38.05
C ARG A 189 -24.94 -7.73 37.10
N LYS A 190 -25.01 -6.40 37.19
CA LYS A 190 -25.92 -5.59 36.34
C LYS A 190 -25.36 -5.51 34.92
N ARG A 191 -25.99 -6.23 33.98
CA ARG A 191 -25.71 -6.19 32.54
C ARG A 191 -26.72 -5.33 31.77
N TYR A 192 -26.26 -4.52 30.82
CA TYR A 192 -27.11 -3.72 29.93
C TYR A 192 -26.43 -3.40 28.58
N ASP A 193 -27.25 -3.18 27.55
CA ASP A 193 -26.80 -2.89 26.19
C ASP A 193 -25.95 -1.60 26.18
N ARG A 194 -24.80 -1.60 25.51
CA ARG A 194 -23.94 -0.42 25.36
C ARG A 194 -24.62 0.67 24.53
N PHE A 195 -25.25 0.28 23.43
CA PHE A 195 -25.90 1.18 22.49
C PHE A 195 -27.41 1.22 22.74
N ARG A 196 -27.95 2.41 22.97
CA ARG A 196 -29.35 2.65 23.33
C ARG A 196 -29.81 3.95 22.69
N ASP A 197 -30.98 3.92 22.06
CA ASP A 197 -31.58 5.04 21.30
C ASP A 197 -30.60 5.73 20.33
N ARG A 198 -29.95 4.94 19.46
CA ARG A 198 -28.89 5.41 18.56
C ARG A 198 -29.05 4.86 17.14
N ILE A 199 -28.76 5.70 16.14
CA ILE A 199 -28.45 5.23 14.79
C ILE A 199 -27.12 4.48 14.84
N MET A 200 -27.12 3.27 14.30
CA MET A 200 -25.99 2.35 14.33
C MET A 200 -25.27 2.33 12.99
N PHE A 201 -23.95 2.50 13.05
CA PHE A 201 -23.02 2.47 11.93
C PHE A 201 -22.12 1.24 12.14
N PRO A 202 -22.39 0.10 11.47
CA PRO A 202 -21.51 -1.06 11.58
C PRO A 202 -20.13 -0.73 10.98
N ILE A 203 -19.09 -1.11 11.70
CA ILE A 203 -17.70 -0.98 11.27
C ILE A 203 -17.30 -2.35 10.71
N ARG A 204 -16.89 -2.38 9.45
CA ARG A 204 -16.50 -3.61 8.75
C ARG A 204 -14.98 -3.71 8.60
N SER A 205 -14.46 -4.93 8.73
CA SER A 205 -13.09 -5.25 8.34
C SER A 205 -12.91 -5.07 6.83
N VAL A 206 -11.67 -5.15 6.35
CA VAL A 206 -11.36 -5.15 4.90
C VAL A 206 -12.07 -6.32 4.20
N GLN A 207 -12.30 -7.42 4.89
CA GLN A 207 -13.00 -8.62 4.40
C GLN A 207 -14.53 -8.46 4.40
N GLY A 208 -15.07 -7.51 5.18
CA GLY A 208 -16.50 -7.20 5.25
C GLY A 208 -17.18 -7.67 6.54
N ASP A 209 -16.45 -8.35 7.43
CA ASP A 209 -16.98 -8.80 8.72
C ASP A 209 -17.28 -7.62 9.63
N VAL A 210 -18.40 -7.67 10.35
CA VAL A 210 -18.74 -6.63 11.33
C VAL A 210 -17.86 -6.84 12.56
N ILE A 211 -16.95 -5.89 12.79
CA ILE A 211 -15.98 -5.94 13.88
C ILE A 211 -16.32 -4.98 15.02
N GLY A 212 -17.23 -4.04 14.79
CA GLY A 212 -17.73 -3.14 15.82
C GLY A 212 -18.82 -2.23 15.30
N PHE A 213 -19.20 -1.27 16.14
CA PHE A 213 -20.22 -0.27 15.83
C PHE A 213 -19.82 1.12 16.30
N GLY A 214 -20.17 2.12 15.50
CA GLY A 214 -20.40 3.50 15.91
C GLY A 214 -21.89 3.74 16.15
N GLY A 215 -22.23 4.61 17.09
CA GLY A 215 -23.61 4.90 17.47
C GLY A 215 -23.86 6.38 17.68
N ARG A 216 -24.83 6.96 16.96
CA ARG A 216 -25.18 8.39 17.05
C ARG A 216 -26.56 8.58 17.68
N VAL A 217 -26.67 9.46 18.66
CA VAL A 217 -27.99 9.83 19.23
C VAL A 217 -28.87 10.54 18.19
N LEU A 218 -30.18 10.30 18.26
CA LEU A 218 -31.15 10.97 17.40
C LEU A 218 -31.46 12.38 17.91
N ASP A 219 -31.62 12.52 19.23
CA ASP A 219 -31.99 13.76 19.92
C ASP A 219 -30.94 14.17 20.97
N LYS A 220 -31.38 14.74 22.11
CA LYS A 220 -30.50 15.13 23.22
C LYS A 220 -30.03 13.88 23.98
N GLY A 221 -28.73 13.62 23.93
CA GLY A 221 -28.08 12.58 24.71
C GLY A 221 -26.57 12.65 24.55
N GLU A 222 -25.83 12.34 25.62
CA GLU A 222 -24.37 12.37 25.61
C GLU A 222 -23.78 10.95 25.78
N PRO A 223 -22.64 10.66 25.13
CA PRO A 223 -21.99 11.45 24.09
C PRO A 223 -22.76 11.40 22.75
N LYS A 224 -22.63 12.44 21.92
CA LYS A 224 -23.28 12.54 20.60
C LYS A 224 -22.96 11.34 19.71
N TYR A 225 -21.69 10.93 19.70
CA TYR A 225 -21.20 9.71 19.07
C TYR A 225 -20.58 8.80 20.14
N LEU A 226 -20.86 7.50 20.02
CA LEU A 226 -20.31 6.46 20.89
C LEU A 226 -19.73 5.36 20.00
N ASN A 227 -18.48 4.98 20.24
CA ASN A 227 -17.86 3.86 19.54
C ASN A 227 -17.81 2.64 20.45
N SER A 228 -17.73 1.47 19.82
CA SER A 228 -17.36 0.23 20.50
C SER A 228 -16.02 0.42 21.23
N PRO A 229 -15.80 -0.26 22.38
CA PRO A 229 -14.48 -0.28 23.03
C PRO A 229 -13.47 -1.02 22.14
N GLU A 230 -12.18 -0.97 22.47
CA GLU A 230 -11.20 -1.86 21.84
C GLU A 230 -11.58 -3.31 22.16
N THR A 231 -11.53 -4.20 21.17
CA THR A 231 -11.83 -5.64 21.33
C THR A 231 -10.81 -6.47 20.54
N PRO A 232 -10.75 -7.81 20.72
CA PRO A 232 -9.85 -8.66 19.94
C PRO A 232 -10.05 -8.61 18.42
N VAL A 233 -11.21 -8.11 17.95
CA VAL A 233 -11.53 -7.96 16.52
C VAL A 233 -11.53 -6.51 16.05
N PHE A 234 -11.45 -5.54 16.96
CA PHE A 234 -11.60 -4.12 16.63
C PHE A 234 -10.58 -3.25 17.36
N VAL A 235 -9.69 -2.65 16.56
CA VAL A 235 -8.67 -1.72 17.04
C VAL A 235 -8.83 -0.36 16.36
N LYS A 236 -9.20 0.69 17.11
CA LYS A 236 -9.53 2.00 16.52
C LYS A 236 -8.36 2.69 15.82
N GLY A 237 -7.13 2.39 16.24
CA GLY A 237 -5.91 2.93 15.64
C GLY A 237 -5.52 2.25 14.33
N ARG A 238 -6.24 1.20 13.93
CA ARG A 238 -6.00 0.42 12.70
C ARG A 238 -7.15 0.53 11.73
N GLU A 239 -8.38 0.61 12.21
CA GLU A 239 -9.57 0.51 11.37
C GLU A 239 -10.08 1.87 10.90
N LEU A 240 -10.60 1.88 9.67
CA LEU A 240 -11.18 3.06 9.03
C LEU A 240 -12.59 2.72 8.60
N TYR A 241 -13.57 3.51 9.04
CA TYR A 241 -14.95 3.33 8.61
C TYR A 241 -15.08 3.67 7.13
N GLY A 242 -15.91 2.90 6.40
CA GLY A 242 -16.13 3.09 4.98
C GLY A 242 -15.07 2.45 4.08
N LEU A 243 -13.94 1.97 4.63
CA LEU A 243 -12.87 1.40 3.81
C LEU A 243 -13.36 0.21 2.98
N PHE A 244 -14.13 -0.70 3.58
CA PHE A 244 -14.73 -1.84 2.89
C PHE A 244 -15.61 -1.41 1.72
N GLU A 245 -16.49 -0.43 1.96
CA GLU A 245 -17.44 0.12 0.97
C GLU A 245 -16.74 0.93 -0.13
N ALA A 246 -15.59 1.52 0.19
CA ALA A 246 -14.84 2.42 -0.68
C ALA A 246 -13.84 1.71 -1.61
N ARG A 247 -13.41 0.46 -1.31
CA ARG A 247 -12.28 -0.21 -2.03
C ARG A 247 -12.33 -0.07 -3.55
N THR A 248 -13.48 -0.35 -4.15
CA THR A 248 -13.66 -0.22 -5.61
C THR A 248 -13.55 1.23 -6.08
N ALA A 249 -14.16 2.16 -5.34
CA ALA A 249 -14.13 3.58 -5.64
C ALA A 249 -12.73 4.20 -5.46
N LEU A 250 -11.95 3.74 -4.47
CA LEU A 250 -10.57 4.19 -4.25
C LEU A 250 -9.73 3.99 -5.52
N ARG A 251 -9.85 2.81 -6.14
CA ARG A 251 -9.12 2.47 -7.37
C ARG A 251 -9.63 3.27 -8.57
N GLN A 252 -10.94 3.41 -8.70
CA GLN A 252 -11.55 4.14 -9.82
C GLN A 252 -11.25 5.64 -9.80
N LYS A 253 -11.27 6.26 -8.62
CA LYS A 253 -10.95 7.69 -8.46
C LYS A 253 -9.45 7.94 -8.35
N GLY A 254 -8.64 6.93 -8.01
CA GLY A 254 -7.19 7.04 -7.86
C GLY A 254 -6.74 7.77 -6.59
N TYR A 255 -7.65 8.04 -5.66
CA TYR A 255 -7.35 8.62 -4.34
C TYR A 255 -8.38 8.23 -3.29
N VAL A 256 -7.96 8.26 -2.03
CA VAL A 256 -8.85 8.17 -0.86
C VAL A 256 -9.07 9.53 -0.23
N LEU A 257 -10.31 9.80 0.18
CA LEU A 257 -10.67 10.98 0.95
C LEU A 257 -10.86 10.59 2.42
N VAL A 258 -10.01 11.10 3.31
CA VAL A 258 -10.09 10.82 4.75
C VAL A 258 -10.81 11.96 5.45
N VAL A 259 -11.95 11.67 6.10
CA VAL A 259 -12.77 12.61 6.86
C VAL A 259 -12.84 12.21 8.34
N GLU A 260 -13.45 13.05 9.18
CA GLU A 260 -13.48 12.81 10.64
C GLU A 260 -14.62 11.88 11.10
N GLY A 261 -15.77 11.90 10.41
CA GLY A 261 -16.99 11.27 10.90
C GLY A 261 -17.63 10.24 9.98
N TYR A 262 -18.35 9.29 10.59
CA TYR A 262 -19.20 8.31 9.87
C TYR A 262 -20.20 8.97 8.93
N MET A 263 -20.78 10.07 9.39
CA MET A 263 -21.82 10.79 8.67
C MET A 263 -21.26 11.48 7.45
N ASP A 264 -20.05 12.01 7.52
CA ASP A 264 -19.36 12.61 6.38
C ASP A 264 -19.12 11.55 5.31
N VAL A 265 -18.65 10.36 5.69
CA VAL A 265 -18.45 9.24 4.74
C VAL A 265 -19.76 8.87 4.04
N VAL A 266 -20.85 8.69 4.80
CA VAL A 266 -22.14 8.28 4.21
C VAL A 266 -22.75 9.39 3.36
N ALA A 267 -22.65 10.65 3.79
CA ALA A 267 -23.16 11.81 3.04
C ALA A 267 -22.36 12.06 1.76
N LEU A 268 -21.03 11.93 1.81
CA LEU A 268 -20.15 12.01 0.65
C LEU A 268 -20.44 10.89 -0.35
N ALA A 269 -20.61 9.66 0.13
CA ALA A 269 -20.97 8.54 -0.73
C ALA A 269 -22.34 8.73 -1.40
N GLN A 270 -23.31 9.33 -0.71
CA GLN A 270 -24.61 9.73 -1.29
C GLN A 270 -24.46 10.83 -2.36
N SER A 271 -23.43 11.65 -2.26
CA SER A 271 -23.19 12.85 -3.09
C SER A 271 -22.13 12.64 -4.18
N GLY A 272 -21.79 11.40 -4.53
CA GLY A 272 -20.86 11.09 -5.63
C GLY A 272 -19.41 10.82 -5.22
N PHE A 273 -19.10 10.83 -3.92
CA PHE A 273 -17.75 10.55 -3.38
C PHE A 273 -17.73 9.25 -2.55
N PRO A 274 -17.92 8.07 -3.17
CA PRO A 274 -17.87 6.79 -2.48
C PRO A 274 -16.47 6.35 -2.07
N ASN A 275 -15.43 7.14 -2.37
CA ASN A 275 -14.03 6.93 -2.01
C ASN A 275 -13.65 7.60 -0.66
N ALA A 276 -14.64 7.94 0.17
CA ALA A 276 -14.44 8.51 1.48
C ALA A 276 -14.31 7.46 2.59
N VAL A 277 -13.45 7.72 3.57
CA VAL A 277 -13.27 6.90 4.79
C VAL A 277 -13.11 7.79 6.02
N ALA A 278 -13.38 7.28 7.21
CA ALA A 278 -13.23 8.05 8.46
C ALA A 278 -12.43 7.34 9.55
N THR A 279 -11.72 8.13 10.35
CA THR A 279 -11.17 7.64 11.63
C THR A 279 -12.28 7.46 12.67
N LEU A 280 -12.00 6.64 13.68
CA LEU A 280 -13.02 6.11 14.59
C LEU A 280 -13.03 6.84 15.93
N GLY A 281 -13.15 8.17 15.88
CA GLY A 281 -13.08 9.05 17.06
C GLY A 281 -11.67 9.14 17.67
N THR A 282 -10.66 8.88 16.85
CA THR A 282 -9.23 8.96 17.18
C THR A 282 -8.52 9.82 16.15
N ALA A 283 -7.33 10.33 16.50
CA ALA A 283 -6.46 10.97 15.52
C ALA A 283 -6.05 9.96 14.44
N CYS A 284 -5.74 10.45 13.24
CA CYS A 284 -5.12 9.60 12.23
C CYS A 284 -3.78 9.06 12.73
N THR A 285 -3.55 7.76 12.58
CA THR A 285 -2.32 7.06 12.97
C THR A 285 -1.50 6.72 11.74
N ALA A 286 -0.21 6.44 11.91
CA ALA A 286 0.62 5.93 10.80
C ALA A 286 0.08 4.60 10.25
N GLU A 287 -0.47 3.72 11.12
CA GLU A 287 -1.09 2.45 10.70
C GLU A 287 -2.30 2.68 9.77
N HIS A 288 -3.10 3.73 9.99
CA HIS A 288 -4.15 4.13 9.05
C HIS A 288 -3.58 4.50 7.68
N VAL A 289 -2.56 5.36 7.65
CA VAL A 289 -1.95 5.82 6.40
C VAL A 289 -1.31 4.66 5.65
N GLN A 290 -0.57 3.80 6.35
CA GLN A 290 0.00 2.58 5.77
C GLN A 290 -1.07 1.67 5.18
N LYS A 291 -2.19 1.47 5.89
CA LYS A 291 -3.33 0.67 5.41
C LYS A 291 -3.93 1.27 4.14
N LEU A 292 -4.11 2.60 4.09
CA LEU A 292 -4.64 3.32 2.93
C LEU A 292 -3.75 3.16 1.68
N PHE A 293 -2.43 3.23 1.85
CA PHE A 293 -1.47 3.05 0.76
C PHE A 293 -1.43 1.64 0.15
N ARG A 294 -2.19 0.68 0.70
CA ARG A 294 -2.42 -0.62 0.05
C ARG A 294 -3.51 -0.57 -1.03
N PHE A 295 -4.33 0.48 -1.05
CA PHE A 295 -5.48 0.61 -1.95
C PHE A 295 -5.32 1.73 -2.98
N THR A 296 -4.44 2.70 -2.72
CA THR A 296 -4.23 3.89 -3.56
C THR A 296 -2.88 4.52 -3.22
N ASP A 297 -2.22 5.13 -4.19
CA ASP A 297 -1.00 5.92 -3.96
C ASP A 297 -1.29 7.39 -3.60
N SER A 298 -2.56 7.82 -3.64
CA SER A 298 -2.97 9.18 -3.29
C SER A 298 -3.95 9.21 -2.11
N VAL A 299 -3.62 10.01 -1.09
CA VAL A 299 -4.43 10.26 0.10
C VAL A 299 -4.73 11.76 0.20
N VAL A 300 -6.01 12.10 0.36
CA VAL A 300 -6.47 13.47 0.62
C VAL A 300 -7.15 13.50 1.97
N PHE A 301 -6.57 14.20 2.94
CA PHE A 301 -7.22 14.44 4.23
C PHE A 301 -8.12 15.67 4.12
N SER A 302 -9.38 15.55 4.49
CA SER A 302 -10.35 16.64 4.54
C SER A 302 -10.68 16.97 5.98
N PHE A 303 -10.40 18.20 6.38
CA PHE A 303 -10.65 18.72 7.72
C PHE A 303 -11.69 19.82 7.69
N ASP A 304 -12.44 19.91 8.78
CA ASP A 304 -13.33 21.03 9.07
C ASP A 304 -12.52 22.33 9.11
N GLY A 305 -13.11 23.45 8.67
CA GLY A 305 -12.40 24.74 8.59
C GLY A 305 -12.05 25.40 9.92
N ASP A 306 -12.35 24.75 11.03
CA ASP A 306 -12.20 25.30 12.37
C ASP A 306 -10.78 25.09 12.95
N ALA A 307 -10.58 25.51 14.20
CA ALA A 307 -9.29 25.35 14.88
C ALA A 307 -8.99 23.88 15.26
N ALA A 308 -10.01 23.03 15.42
CA ALA A 308 -9.84 21.62 15.71
C ALA A 308 -9.36 20.85 14.46
N GLY A 309 -9.94 21.13 13.29
CA GLY A 309 -9.52 20.57 12.01
C GLY A 309 -8.06 20.91 11.69
N ARG A 310 -7.62 22.14 11.94
CA ARG A 310 -6.20 22.52 11.80
C ARG A 310 -5.25 21.73 12.71
N ARG A 311 -5.66 21.44 13.95
CA ARG A 311 -4.87 20.58 14.86
C ARG A 311 -4.87 19.12 14.40
N ALA A 312 -5.98 18.64 13.85
CA ALA A 312 -6.08 17.30 13.29
C ALA A 312 -5.18 17.14 12.05
N ALA A 313 -5.08 18.18 11.21
CA ALA A 313 -4.16 18.23 10.07
C ALA A 313 -2.70 18.06 10.47
N GLY A 314 -2.24 18.69 11.56
CA GLY A 314 -0.89 18.50 12.09
C GLY A 314 -0.61 17.04 12.46
N ARG A 315 -1.56 16.38 13.14
CA ARG A 315 -1.42 14.95 13.49
C ARG A 315 -1.45 14.04 12.27
N ALA A 316 -2.29 14.34 11.28
CA ALA A 316 -2.33 13.59 10.04
C ALA A 316 -1.06 13.78 9.20
N LEU A 317 -0.46 14.97 9.22
CA LEU A 317 0.86 15.23 8.63
C LEU A 317 1.90 14.34 9.28
N GLU A 318 2.04 14.37 10.60
CA GLU A 318 3.00 13.52 11.33
C GLU A 318 2.79 12.02 11.04
N ALA A 319 1.54 11.56 10.98
CA ALA A 319 1.22 10.18 10.62
C ALA A 319 1.57 9.80 9.17
N ALA A 320 1.53 10.77 8.25
CA ALA A 320 1.75 10.54 6.84
C ALA A 320 3.22 10.63 6.42
N LEU A 321 4.04 11.43 7.10
CA LEU A 321 5.44 11.66 6.74
C LEU A 321 6.26 10.37 6.56
N PRO A 322 6.19 9.35 7.45
CA PRO A 322 6.94 8.10 7.30
C PRO A 322 6.57 7.28 6.06
N HIS A 323 5.47 7.61 5.39
CA HIS A 323 4.97 6.89 4.23
C HIS A 323 5.03 7.72 2.94
N ALA A 324 5.51 8.96 2.99
CA ALA A 324 5.61 9.88 1.86
C ALA A 324 6.85 9.56 1.00
N THR A 325 6.77 8.47 0.23
CA THR A 325 7.77 8.10 -0.78
C THR A 325 7.62 8.92 -2.06
N ASP A 326 8.61 8.84 -2.96
CA ASP A 326 8.62 9.60 -4.22
C ASP A 326 7.41 9.34 -5.13
N THR A 327 6.76 8.19 -4.99
CA THR A 327 5.60 7.76 -5.79
C THR A 327 4.25 8.04 -5.13
N ARG A 328 4.23 8.44 -3.87
CA ARG A 328 2.99 8.62 -3.09
C ARG A 328 2.63 10.09 -2.96
N SER A 329 1.35 10.37 -3.07
CA SER A 329 0.78 11.71 -2.96
C SER A 329 -0.06 11.84 -1.69
N VAL A 330 0.23 12.87 -0.88
CA VAL A 330 -0.57 13.23 0.28
C VAL A 330 -0.96 14.70 0.17
N ARG A 331 -2.25 14.99 0.34
CA ARG A 331 -2.82 16.35 0.27
C ARG A 331 -3.76 16.63 1.44
N PHE A 332 -3.94 17.90 1.75
CA PHE A 332 -4.72 18.43 2.87
C PHE A 332 -5.76 19.42 2.34
N LEU A 333 -7.02 19.02 2.41
CA LEU A 333 -8.18 19.84 2.08
C LEU A 333 -8.68 20.50 3.38
N PHE A 334 -8.70 21.83 3.37
CA PHE A 334 -9.30 22.64 4.43
C PHE A 334 -10.58 23.29 3.90
N LEU A 335 -11.71 22.96 4.50
CA LEU A 335 -12.99 23.57 4.15
C LEU A 335 -13.13 24.97 4.79
N PRO A 336 -14.10 25.80 4.33
CA PRO A 336 -14.45 27.03 5.03
C PRO A 336 -14.86 26.77 6.49
N PRO A 337 -14.65 27.72 7.42
CA PRO A 337 -14.90 27.53 8.86
C PRO A 337 -16.31 27.08 9.24
N GLU A 338 -17.31 27.42 8.42
CA GLU A 338 -18.72 27.11 8.59
C GLU A 338 -19.11 25.70 8.10
N HIS A 339 -18.19 24.99 7.43
CA HIS A 339 -18.48 23.76 6.73
C HIS A 339 -17.68 22.54 7.22
N ASP A 340 -18.42 21.46 7.40
CA ASP A 340 -17.94 20.07 7.35
C ASP A 340 -18.14 19.50 5.92
N PRO A 341 -17.59 18.31 5.58
CA PRO A 341 -17.74 17.74 4.24
C PRO A 341 -19.21 17.51 3.84
N ASP A 342 -20.07 17.09 4.78
CA ASP A 342 -21.52 16.91 4.55
C ASP A 342 -22.21 18.22 4.15
N SER A 343 -22.06 19.28 4.95
CA SER A 343 -22.68 20.57 4.67
C SER A 343 -22.13 21.22 3.40
N TYR A 344 -20.82 21.13 3.16
CA TYR A 344 -20.22 21.71 1.95
C TYR A 344 -20.76 21.06 0.68
N VAL A 345 -20.78 19.72 0.62
CA VAL A 345 -21.24 19.02 -0.60
C VAL A 345 -22.73 19.22 -0.84
N ARG A 346 -23.53 19.37 0.22
CA ARG A 346 -24.97 19.70 0.10
C ARG A 346 -25.22 21.10 -0.43
N GLU A 347 -24.37 22.06 -0.08
CA GLU A 347 -24.53 23.45 -0.52
C GLU A 347 -23.97 23.69 -1.93
N HIS A 348 -22.76 23.19 -2.20
CA HIS A 348 -22.03 23.48 -3.44
C HIS A 348 -22.11 22.37 -4.50
N GLY A 349 -22.69 21.22 -4.15
CA GLY A 349 -22.83 20.07 -5.02
C GLY A 349 -21.51 19.35 -5.31
N GLU A 350 -21.62 18.28 -6.10
CA GLU A 350 -20.49 17.41 -6.45
C GLU A 350 -19.34 18.17 -7.13
N ALA A 351 -19.65 18.95 -8.18
CA ALA A 351 -18.66 19.71 -8.93
C ALA A 351 -17.97 20.80 -8.09
N GLY A 352 -18.66 21.34 -7.07
CA GLY A 352 -18.07 22.29 -6.13
C GLY A 352 -17.03 21.61 -5.24
N PHE A 353 -17.39 20.48 -4.65
CA PHE A 353 -16.51 19.72 -3.78
C PHE A 353 -15.31 19.12 -4.54
N GLU A 354 -15.50 18.66 -5.78
CA GLU A 354 -14.41 18.14 -6.62
C GLU A 354 -13.32 19.20 -6.88
N ARG A 355 -13.72 20.45 -7.20
CA ARG A 355 -12.77 21.57 -7.34
C ARG A 355 -12.01 21.86 -6.04
N CYS A 356 -12.67 21.72 -4.89
CA CYS A 356 -11.99 21.87 -3.59
C CYS A 356 -10.94 20.78 -3.39
N VAL A 357 -11.27 19.52 -3.71
CA VAL A 357 -10.32 18.40 -3.63
C VAL A 357 -9.12 18.59 -4.57
N GLU A 358 -9.33 19.11 -5.78
CA GLU A 358 -8.25 19.45 -6.72
C GLU A 358 -7.28 20.50 -6.15
N GLN A 359 -7.80 21.47 -5.40
CA GLN A 359 -7.04 22.56 -4.77
C GLN A 359 -6.44 22.19 -3.41
N ALA A 360 -6.57 20.92 -2.98
CA ALA A 360 -6.03 20.47 -1.70
C ALA A 360 -4.51 20.71 -1.61
N VAL A 361 -4.07 21.19 -0.45
CA VAL A 361 -2.69 21.60 -0.17
C VAL A 361 -1.77 20.39 -0.19
N PRO A 362 -0.70 20.35 -1.00
CA PRO A 362 0.23 19.23 -1.03
C PRO A 362 1.04 19.13 0.28
N LEU A 363 1.47 17.91 0.63
CA LEU A 363 2.23 17.63 1.84
C LEU A 363 3.49 18.49 1.99
N SER A 364 4.20 18.77 0.90
CA SER A 364 5.38 19.64 0.93
C SER A 364 5.05 21.02 1.49
N ARG A 365 4.01 21.66 0.93
CA ARG A 365 3.53 22.97 1.39
C ARG A 365 3.00 22.90 2.81
N GLN A 366 2.23 21.87 3.15
CA GLN A 366 1.69 21.69 4.49
C GLN A 366 2.81 21.55 5.54
N LEU A 367 3.91 20.87 5.22
CA LEU A 367 5.08 20.75 6.09
C LEU A 367 5.71 22.12 6.36
N LEU A 368 5.92 22.92 5.31
CA LEU A 368 6.47 24.28 5.44
C LEU A 368 5.57 25.18 6.28
N GLU A 369 4.25 25.13 6.03
CA GLU A 369 3.27 25.90 6.77
C GLU A 369 3.26 25.49 8.25
N ALA A 370 3.27 24.19 8.54
CA ALA A 370 3.34 23.65 9.90
C ALA A 370 4.61 24.08 10.64
N ALA A 371 5.77 24.02 9.97
CA ALA A 371 7.05 24.45 10.54
C ALA A 371 7.10 25.96 10.82
N SER A 372 6.37 26.76 10.03
CA SER A 372 6.36 28.22 10.11
C SER A 372 5.36 28.78 11.13
N VAL A 373 4.51 27.94 11.73
CA VAL A 373 3.50 28.39 12.71
C VAL A 373 4.17 29.10 13.88
N GLY A 374 3.79 30.35 14.12
CA GLY A 374 4.31 31.15 15.24
C GLY A 374 5.71 31.73 15.02
N CYS A 375 6.28 31.61 13.82
CA CYS A 375 7.62 32.11 13.50
C CYS A 375 7.56 33.43 12.70
N ASP A 376 8.31 34.45 13.13
CA ASP A 376 8.55 35.64 12.30
C ASP A 376 9.76 35.41 11.38
N LEU A 377 9.50 35.03 10.13
CA LEU A 377 10.53 34.74 9.14
C LEU A 377 11.38 35.96 8.72
N GLN A 378 11.00 37.19 9.12
CA GLN A 378 11.82 38.38 8.90
C GLN A 378 13.00 38.45 9.87
N THR A 379 12.87 37.86 11.06
CA THR A 379 13.93 37.81 12.08
C THR A 379 14.82 36.59 11.94
N ALA A 380 16.07 36.68 12.39
CA ALA A 380 16.98 35.53 12.39
C ALA A 380 16.51 34.45 13.37
N GLU A 381 16.02 34.87 14.53
CA GLU A 381 15.46 34.03 15.59
C GLU A 381 14.22 33.28 15.10
N GLY A 382 13.31 33.94 14.39
CA GLY A 382 12.12 33.30 13.84
C GLY A 382 12.44 32.28 12.74
N ARG A 383 13.40 32.58 11.85
CA ARG A 383 13.89 31.58 10.87
C ARG A 383 14.58 30.40 11.54
N ALA A 384 15.41 30.63 12.55
CA ALA A 384 16.04 29.57 13.32
C ALA A 384 15.01 28.70 14.06
N HIS A 385 13.95 29.32 14.61
CA HIS A 385 12.86 28.60 15.26
C HIS A 385 12.05 27.75 14.26
N MET A 386 11.75 28.29 13.06
CA MET A 386 11.11 27.54 11.99
C MET A 386 11.93 26.30 11.59
N LEU A 387 13.26 26.46 11.41
CA LEU A 387 14.14 25.33 11.10
C LEU A 387 14.18 24.30 12.24
N ALA A 388 14.14 24.74 13.50
CA ALA A 388 14.05 23.83 14.65
C ALA A 388 12.74 23.01 14.63
N ASN A 389 11.62 23.63 14.26
CA ASN A 389 10.32 22.97 14.11
C ASN A 389 10.29 22.04 12.89
N ALA A 390 10.96 22.41 11.80
CA ALA A 390 11.00 21.63 10.57
C ALA A 390 11.85 20.35 10.70
N LYS A 391 12.95 20.39 11.48
CA LYS A 391 13.88 19.27 11.64
C LYS A 391 13.20 17.92 11.96
N PRO A 392 12.31 17.80 12.98
CA PRO A 392 11.64 16.52 13.24
C PRO A 392 10.71 16.07 12.10
N LEU A 393 10.05 17.01 11.41
CA LEU A 393 9.17 16.68 10.27
C LEU A 393 9.99 16.18 9.07
N TRP A 394 11.12 16.84 8.79
CA TRP A 394 12.04 16.42 7.72
C TRP A 394 12.68 15.06 8.03
N ASN A 395 13.08 14.81 9.27
CA ASN A 395 13.64 13.52 9.69
C ASN A 395 12.65 12.36 9.52
N ALA A 396 11.35 12.62 9.66
CA ALA A 396 10.31 11.60 9.50
C ALA A 396 10.09 11.19 8.04
N LEU A 397 10.55 11.98 7.06
CA LEU A 397 10.46 11.62 5.64
C LEU A 397 11.41 10.45 5.31
N PRO A 398 10.95 9.46 4.53
CA PRO A 398 11.80 8.46 3.91
C PRO A 398 12.87 9.08 3.03
N ASP A 399 14.00 8.39 2.89
CA ASP A 399 15.03 8.82 1.93
C ASP A 399 14.49 8.73 0.50
N GLY A 400 14.71 9.79 -0.28
CA GLY A 400 14.12 9.93 -1.61
C GLY A 400 14.41 11.29 -2.21
N SER A 401 13.84 11.54 -3.39
CA SER A 401 13.89 12.84 -4.06
C SER A 401 13.09 13.90 -3.30
N LEU A 402 11.93 13.53 -2.72
CA LEU A 402 11.06 14.45 -1.98
C LEU A 402 11.79 15.03 -0.76
N LYS A 403 12.41 14.18 0.06
CA LYS A 403 13.16 14.62 1.25
C LYS A 403 14.30 15.59 0.93
N ARG A 404 15.00 15.36 -0.19
CA ARG A 404 16.07 16.25 -0.68
C ARG A 404 15.54 17.59 -1.16
N GLN A 405 14.42 17.59 -1.91
CA GLN A 405 13.76 18.84 -2.33
C GLN A 405 13.25 19.63 -1.13
N MET A 406 12.65 18.96 -0.14
CA MET A 406 12.20 19.60 1.09
C MET A 406 13.33 20.26 1.87
N LEU A 407 14.52 19.65 1.93
CA LEU A 407 15.68 20.27 2.57
C LEU A 407 16.08 21.58 1.87
N ALA A 408 16.07 21.59 0.53
CA ALA A 408 16.39 22.78 -0.24
C ALA A 408 15.37 23.90 -0.02
N GLU A 409 14.07 23.58 0.00
CA GLU A 409 13.01 24.56 0.29
C GLU A 409 13.10 25.13 1.71
N LEU A 410 13.37 24.27 2.70
CA LEU A 410 13.57 24.68 4.10
C LEU A 410 14.80 25.58 4.25
N ALA A 411 15.91 25.26 3.59
CA ALA A 411 17.11 26.07 3.58
C ALA A 411 16.86 27.46 2.97
N GLN A 412 16.13 27.52 1.86
CA GLN A 412 15.73 28.78 1.23
C GLN A 412 14.90 29.65 2.18
N LEU A 413 13.91 29.09 2.87
CA LEU A 413 13.12 29.82 3.87
C LEU A 413 13.96 30.24 5.09
N GLY A 414 14.91 29.41 5.49
CA GLY A 414 15.90 29.72 6.53
C GLY A 414 16.90 30.81 6.15
N ARG A 415 16.99 31.14 4.85
CA ARG A 415 18.05 31.98 4.24
C ARG A 415 19.44 31.41 4.51
N MET A 416 19.59 30.10 4.31
CA MET A 416 20.83 29.35 4.47
C MET A 416 21.08 28.48 3.22
N GLU A 417 22.33 28.09 3.01
CA GLU A 417 22.66 27.11 1.96
C GLU A 417 22.17 25.71 2.37
N ALA A 418 21.59 24.96 1.43
CA ALA A 418 21.07 23.62 1.69
C ALA A 418 22.14 22.65 2.21
N LEU A 419 23.37 22.81 1.75
CA LEU A 419 24.52 22.02 2.22
C LEU A 419 24.86 22.29 3.69
N ASP A 420 24.76 23.55 4.13
CA ASP A 420 25.03 23.92 5.51
C ASP A 420 23.93 23.38 6.43
N LEU A 421 22.66 23.51 6.00
CA LEU A 421 21.51 22.97 6.73
C LEU A 421 21.59 21.44 6.83
N GLY A 422 21.87 20.76 5.72
CA GLY A 422 22.09 19.30 5.70
C GLY A 422 23.21 18.89 6.65
N GLY A 423 24.35 19.59 6.60
CA GLY A 423 25.47 19.35 7.52
C GLY A 423 25.11 19.54 9.00
N MET A 424 24.31 20.55 9.34
CA MET A 424 23.82 20.79 10.71
C MET A 424 22.83 19.71 11.19
N TRP A 425 22.05 19.14 10.28
CA TRP A 425 21.08 18.09 10.59
C TRP A 425 21.64 16.68 10.51
N GLY A 426 22.93 16.54 10.19
CA GLY A 426 23.61 15.25 10.14
C GLY A 426 23.46 14.53 8.80
N GLU A 427 22.98 15.21 7.76
CA GLU A 427 23.15 14.77 6.39
C GLU A 427 24.63 14.92 6.04
N ALA A 428 25.33 13.81 5.84
CA ALA A 428 26.76 13.83 5.57
C ALA A 428 27.04 14.71 4.34
N ALA A 429 27.66 15.87 4.54
CA ALA A 429 28.01 16.76 3.45
C ALA A 429 28.85 16.02 2.40
N PRO A 430 28.63 16.22 1.08
CA PRO A 430 29.59 15.77 0.08
C PRO A 430 30.88 16.55 0.32
N ARG A 431 31.88 15.89 0.92
CA ARG A 431 33.16 16.50 1.29
C ARG A 431 33.78 17.17 0.06
N ARG A 432 33.86 18.50 0.09
CA ARG A 432 34.67 19.31 -0.84
C ARG A 432 36.11 18.80 -0.79
N ALA A 433 36.60 18.30 -1.93
CA ALA A 433 37.96 17.79 -2.08
C ALA A 433 38.98 18.94 -1.93
N ILE A 434 39.64 19.00 -0.77
CA ILE A 434 40.90 19.73 -0.62
C ILE A 434 41.97 18.90 -1.34
N ARG A 435 42.67 19.54 -2.29
CA ARG A 435 43.80 18.98 -3.03
C ARG A 435 44.96 18.74 -2.07
N GLU A 436 45.34 17.48 -1.87
CA GLU A 436 46.72 17.07 -1.60
C GLU A 436 46.96 15.66 -2.17
N ALA A 437 48.16 15.46 -2.72
CA ALA A 437 48.59 14.30 -3.52
C ALA A 437 49.08 13.12 -2.64
N PRO A 438 49.24 11.89 -3.19
CA PRO A 438 48.83 10.62 -2.57
C PRO A 438 49.95 9.85 -1.81
N PRO A 439 49.61 8.85 -0.96
CA PRO A 439 49.65 7.48 -1.47
C PRO A 439 48.50 6.54 -1.01
N ARG A 440 48.10 5.70 -1.99
CA ARG A 440 47.48 4.35 -1.97
C ARG A 440 46.21 4.09 -1.12
N ARG A 441 45.08 4.05 -1.85
CA ARG A 441 43.74 3.56 -1.47
C ARG A 441 43.66 2.02 -1.37
N PRO A 442 42.86 1.49 -0.43
CA PRO A 442 41.76 0.57 -0.73
C PRO A 442 40.48 1.38 -1.03
N PRO A 443 39.58 0.92 -1.94
CA PRO A 443 38.47 1.73 -2.43
C PRO A 443 37.27 1.78 -1.45
N PRO A 444 36.46 2.86 -1.46
CA PRO A 444 35.21 2.97 -0.72
C PRO A 444 34.04 2.31 -1.48
N ARG A 445 33.06 1.78 -0.74
CA ARG A 445 31.79 1.28 -1.30
C ARG A 445 30.97 2.43 -1.88
N ALA A 446 30.46 2.17 -3.08
CA ALA A 446 29.95 3.15 -4.01
C ALA A 446 28.41 3.28 -3.89
N SER A 447 27.88 4.41 -4.38
CA SER A 447 26.63 4.41 -5.16
C SER A 447 26.56 3.12 -5.98
N GLN A 448 25.42 2.44 -6.11
CA GLN A 448 25.26 1.27 -7.00
C GLN A 448 25.60 1.63 -8.46
N ARG A 449 26.90 1.73 -8.72
CA ARG A 449 27.54 1.70 -10.01
C ARG A 449 27.70 0.22 -10.24
N VAL A 450 26.95 -0.27 -11.21
CA VAL A 450 27.17 -1.59 -11.80
C VAL A 450 28.69 -1.81 -11.91
N SER A 451 29.20 -2.87 -11.28
CA SER A 451 30.63 -3.16 -11.31
C SER A 451 31.09 -3.26 -12.78
N ARG A 452 32.36 -2.94 -13.10
CA ARG A 452 32.84 -3.07 -14.49
C ARG A 452 32.63 -4.50 -15.05
N GLY A 453 32.67 -5.53 -14.19
CA GLY A 453 32.38 -6.90 -14.58
C GLY A 453 30.91 -7.11 -14.93
N THR A 454 30.00 -6.62 -14.08
CA THR A 454 28.55 -6.69 -14.29
C THR A 454 28.12 -5.88 -15.52
N ALA A 455 28.74 -4.71 -15.75
CA ALA A 455 28.48 -3.87 -16.92
C ALA A 455 28.81 -4.60 -18.23
N ASN A 456 29.93 -5.32 -18.28
CA ASN A 456 30.29 -6.12 -19.46
C ASN A 456 29.29 -7.27 -19.71
N LEU A 457 28.77 -7.89 -18.64
CA LEU A 457 27.74 -8.94 -18.76
C LEU A 457 26.42 -8.37 -19.27
N LEU A 458 26.01 -7.19 -18.78
CA LEU A 458 24.79 -6.51 -19.22
C LEU A 458 24.91 -5.98 -20.65
N ASP A 459 26.06 -5.43 -21.04
CA ASP A 459 26.34 -5.03 -22.42
C ASP A 459 26.22 -6.25 -23.36
N ARG A 460 26.74 -7.42 -22.95
CA ARG A 460 26.65 -8.67 -23.72
C ARG A 460 25.22 -9.22 -23.78
N ALA A 461 24.48 -9.17 -22.67
CA ALA A 461 23.08 -9.59 -22.63
C ALA A 461 22.20 -8.70 -23.53
N LEU A 462 22.38 -7.38 -23.46
CA LEU A 462 21.68 -6.42 -24.31
C LEU A 462 22.03 -6.64 -25.79
N TRP A 463 23.31 -6.86 -26.10
CA TRP A 463 23.74 -7.22 -27.45
C TRP A 463 23.08 -8.53 -27.96
N LEU A 464 23.04 -9.59 -27.15
CA LEU A 464 22.41 -10.87 -27.53
C LEU A 464 20.91 -10.71 -27.81
N LEU A 465 20.20 -9.95 -26.98
CA LEU A 465 18.76 -9.70 -27.14
C LEU A 465 18.45 -8.85 -28.37
N ILE A 466 19.35 -7.95 -28.73
CA ILE A 466 19.25 -7.21 -29.99
C ILE A 466 19.42 -8.16 -31.18
N GLN A 467 20.36 -9.11 -31.11
CA GLN A 467 20.61 -10.06 -32.19
C GLN A 467 19.52 -11.15 -32.33
N ARG A 468 18.98 -11.59 -31.19
CA ARG A 468 17.95 -12.64 -31.07
C ARG A 468 16.94 -12.24 -30.02
N SER A 469 15.97 -11.44 -30.44
CA SER A 469 14.98 -10.86 -29.53
C SER A 469 13.93 -11.86 -29.05
N ASP A 470 13.79 -12.99 -29.73
CA ASP A 470 12.97 -14.12 -29.30
C ASP A 470 13.48 -14.73 -27.98
N LEU A 471 14.78 -14.62 -27.68
CA LEU A 471 15.34 -15.08 -26.40
C LEU A 471 14.74 -14.35 -25.20
N TRP A 472 14.23 -13.12 -25.38
CA TRP A 472 13.52 -12.40 -24.33
C TRP A 472 12.24 -13.12 -23.91
N LEU A 473 11.55 -13.77 -24.84
CA LEU A 473 10.27 -14.46 -24.59
C LEU A 473 10.45 -15.80 -23.87
N ASP A 474 11.66 -16.36 -23.92
CA ASP A 474 12.03 -17.62 -23.29
C ASP A 474 12.59 -17.43 -21.86
N LEU A 475 12.71 -16.18 -21.39
CA LEU A 475 13.19 -15.88 -20.04
C LEU A 475 12.13 -16.22 -18.97
N ASP A 476 12.59 -16.67 -17.81
CA ASP A 476 11.75 -16.81 -16.63
C ASP A 476 11.54 -15.45 -15.94
N GLY A 477 10.55 -15.36 -15.04
CA GLY A 477 10.23 -14.09 -14.35
C GLY A 477 11.40 -13.53 -13.56
N GLU A 478 12.23 -14.39 -12.97
CA GLU A 478 13.41 -13.96 -12.22
C GLU A 478 14.48 -13.33 -13.13
N ALA A 479 14.67 -13.85 -14.35
CA ALA A 479 15.57 -13.27 -15.34
C ALA A 479 15.04 -11.93 -15.89
N HIS A 480 13.72 -11.79 -16.05
CA HIS A 480 13.12 -10.50 -16.40
C HIS A 480 13.37 -9.45 -15.30
N ASP A 481 13.07 -9.78 -14.05
CA ASP A 481 13.29 -8.90 -12.90
C ASP A 481 14.78 -8.52 -12.76
N LEU A 482 15.68 -9.49 -12.99
CA LEU A 482 17.12 -9.26 -12.93
C LEU A 482 17.60 -8.28 -14.01
N LEU A 483 17.09 -8.35 -15.24
CA LEU A 483 17.51 -7.46 -16.33
C LEU A 483 16.82 -6.10 -16.27
N ALA A 484 15.51 -6.06 -15.98
CA ALA A 484 14.72 -4.83 -15.89
C ALA A 484 15.05 -4.03 -14.61
N GLY A 485 15.45 -4.69 -13.52
CA GLY A 485 15.80 -4.07 -12.24
C GLY A 485 17.22 -3.49 -12.16
N GLN A 486 17.96 -3.40 -13.28
CA GLN A 486 19.33 -2.87 -13.29
C GLN A 486 19.37 -1.35 -13.07
N ALA A 487 20.49 -0.85 -12.56
CA ALA A 487 20.68 0.60 -12.40
C ALA A 487 20.87 1.31 -13.76
N THR A 488 20.52 2.60 -13.79
CA THR A 488 20.76 3.48 -14.94
C THR A 488 22.22 3.43 -15.40
N PRO A 489 22.49 3.24 -16.71
CA PRO A 489 21.57 3.38 -17.86
C PRO A 489 20.89 2.09 -18.37
N TYR A 490 21.07 0.93 -17.73
CA TYR A 490 20.61 -0.35 -18.29
C TYR A 490 19.09 -0.59 -18.15
N ASP A 491 18.46 -0.06 -17.09
CA ASP A 491 17.01 0.01 -16.90
C ASP A 491 16.28 0.51 -18.16
N ILE A 492 16.76 1.60 -18.73
CA ILE A 492 16.16 2.26 -19.90
C ILE A 492 16.20 1.33 -21.12
N PHE A 493 17.32 0.61 -21.31
CA PHE A 493 17.50 -0.25 -22.47
C PHE A 493 16.69 -1.54 -22.39
N PHE A 494 16.73 -2.24 -21.25
CA PHE A 494 15.94 -3.46 -21.09
C PHE A 494 14.44 -3.14 -21.03
N GLY A 495 14.03 -2.04 -20.41
CA GLY A 495 12.65 -1.57 -20.43
C GLY A 495 12.16 -1.17 -21.83
N CYS A 496 13.03 -0.66 -22.70
CA CYS A 496 12.67 -0.43 -24.10
C CYS A 496 12.54 -1.74 -24.87
N LEU A 497 13.50 -2.66 -24.76
CA LEU A 497 13.41 -3.96 -25.42
C LEU A 497 12.10 -4.68 -25.05
N GLU A 498 11.75 -4.65 -23.77
CA GLU A 498 10.50 -5.22 -23.28
C GLU A 498 9.27 -4.58 -23.95
N ARG A 499 9.21 -3.25 -24.00
CA ARG A 499 8.11 -2.50 -24.64
C ARG A 499 8.03 -2.78 -26.14
N SER A 500 9.15 -2.77 -26.85
CA SER A 500 9.20 -2.99 -28.29
C SER A 500 8.78 -4.40 -28.67
N LEU A 501 9.23 -5.40 -27.91
CA LEU A 501 8.83 -6.79 -28.11
C LEU A 501 7.39 -7.05 -27.71
N HIS A 502 6.86 -6.28 -26.76
CA HIS A 502 5.43 -6.28 -26.43
C HIS A 502 4.59 -5.73 -27.58
N ASP A 503 4.97 -4.58 -28.14
CA ASP A 503 4.18 -3.87 -29.16
C ASP A 503 4.26 -4.51 -30.55
N HIS A 504 5.40 -5.13 -30.88
CA HIS A 504 5.70 -5.59 -32.25
C HIS A 504 6.04 -7.07 -32.36
N GLY A 505 6.16 -7.80 -31.25
CA GLY A 505 6.69 -9.17 -31.24
C GLY A 505 8.18 -9.22 -31.55
N PRO A 506 8.76 -10.41 -31.83
CA PRO A 506 10.18 -10.51 -32.19
C PRO A 506 10.55 -9.64 -33.39
N LEU A 507 11.50 -8.73 -33.18
CA LEU A 507 11.97 -7.77 -34.17
C LEU A 507 13.34 -8.18 -34.69
N GLY A 508 13.65 -7.80 -35.93
CA GLY A 508 14.98 -7.98 -36.48
C GLY A 508 16.00 -7.03 -35.83
N ALA A 509 17.26 -7.45 -35.74
CA ALA A 509 18.32 -6.73 -35.03
C ALA A 509 18.48 -5.25 -35.44
N SER A 510 18.29 -4.93 -36.72
CA SER A 510 18.36 -3.54 -37.21
C SER A 510 17.25 -2.65 -36.64
N ALA A 511 16.03 -3.17 -36.46
CA ALA A 511 14.92 -2.39 -35.94
C ALA A 511 15.10 -2.10 -34.45
N LEU A 512 15.53 -3.09 -33.67
CA LEU A 512 15.82 -2.92 -32.24
C LEU A 512 17.03 -2.02 -32.00
N LEU A 513 18.06 -2.08 -32.84
CA LEU A 513 19.20 -1.16 -32.77
C LEU A 513 18.78 0.29 -32.97
N ASP A 514 17.88 0.57 -33.90
CA ASP A 514 17.41 1.93 -34.16
C ASP A 514 16.54 2.48 -33.01
N GLU A 515 15.72 1.64 -32.39
CA GLU A 515 14.95 2.01 -31.20
C GLU A 515 15.84 2.26 -29.98
N VAL A 516 16.80 1.35 -29.74
CA VAL A 516 17.80 1.50 -28.66
C VAL A 516 18.66 2.75 -28.86
N ARG A 517 19.01 3.09 -30.11
CA ARG A 517 19.73 4.34 -30.44
C ARG A 517 18.90 5.59 -30.20
N GLY A 518 17.58 5.51 -30.40
CA GLY A 518 16.64 6.62 -30.14
C GLY A 518 16.60 7.07 -28.67
N LEU A 519 17.07 6.24 -27.74
CA LEU A 519 17.07 6.51 -26.29
C LEU A 519 18.33 7.18 -25.78
N ALA A 520 19.34 7.39 -26.64
CA ALA A 520 20.65 7.93 -26.27
C ALA A 520 20.64 9.45 -25.98
N ALA A 521 19.78 9.89 -25.05
CA ALA A 521 19.62 11.31 -24.73
C ALA A 521 20.76 11.86 -23.85
N ASP A 522 21.41 11.01 -23.06
CA ASP A 522 22.51 11.37 -22.17
C ASP A 522 23.85 10.68 -22.53
N SER A 523 24.94 11.17 -21.93
CA SER A 523 26.30 10.68 -22.23
C SER A 523 26.56 9.26 -21.71
N ALA A 524 25.81 8.78 -20.72
CA ALA A 524 25.95 7.44 -20.16
C ALA A 524 25.32 6.37 -21.07
N SER A 525 24.14 6.66 -21.59
CA SER A 525 23.39 5.82 -22.53
C SER A 525 24.10 5.74 -23.89
N ALA A 526 24.63 6.87 -24.38
CA ALA A 526 25.46 6.90 -25.58
C ALA A 526 26.71 6.01 -25.46
N ALA A 527 27.31 5.93 -24.27
CA ALA A 527 28.47 5.08 -24.03
C ALA A 527 28.12 3.58 -24.07
N VAL A 528 26.92 3.17 -23.62
CA VAL A 528 26.45 1.77 -23.70
C VAL A 528 26.28 1.35 -25.16
N ILE A 529 25.59 2.17 -25.95
CA ILE A 529 25.38 1.91 -27.39
C ILE A 529 26.71 1.78 -28.13
N THR A 530 27.68 2.64 -27.79
CA THR A 530 29.04 2.57 -28.37
C THR A 530 29.73 1.26 -28.03
N ARG A 531 29.63 0.77 -26.78
CA ARG A 531 30.22 -0.51 -26.36
C ARG A 531 29.54 -1.70 -27.02
N ILE A 532 28.21 -1.68 -27.12
CA ILE A 532 27.45 -2.78 -27.73
C ILE A 532 27.71 -2.87 -29.24
N SER A 533 27.86 -1.72 -29.90
CA SER A 533 28.20 -1.66 -31.32
C SER A 533 29.61 -2.18 -31.64
N ALA A 534 30.45 -2.40 -30.61
CA ALA A 534 31.81 -2.95 -30.78
C ALA A 534 31.84 -4.49 -30.73
N PHE A 535 30.73 -5.17 -30.39
CA PHE A 535 30.67 -6.63 -30.43
C PHE A 535 30.49 -7.14 -31.86
N HIS A 536 31.24 -8.19 -32.21
CA HIS A 536 31.13 -8.88 -33.49
C HIS A 536 29.91 -9.80 -33.52
N ASP A 537 29.24 -9.88 -34.67
CA ASP A 537 28.12 -10.80 -34.92
C ASP A 537 28.48 -12.24 -34.51
N PRO A 538 27.54 -12.99 -33.91
CA PRO A 538 27.82 -14.33 -33.42
C PRO A 538 28.09 -15.29 -34.59
N GLU A 539 29.02 -16.22 -34.40
CA GLU A 539 29.26 -17.28 -35.40
C GLU A 539 27.98 -18.11 -35.63
N PRO A 540 27.70 -18.56 -36.88
CA PRO A 540 26.44 -19.24 -37.22
C PRO A 540 26.13 -20.52 -36.43
N GLN A 541 27.12 -21.10 -35.75
CA GLN A 541 27.00 -22.35 -34.99
C GLN A 541 26.86 -22.12 -33.48
N THR A 542 26.83 -20.86 -33.01
CA THR A 542 26.74 -20.52 -31.59
C THR A 542 25.31 -20.67 -31.08
N ASP A 543 25.14 -21.41 -29.98
CA ASP A 543 23.87 -21.50 -29.26
C ASP A 543 23.68 -20.26 -28.36
N LEU A 544 23.03 -19.25 -28.91
CA LEU A 544 22.80 -17.96 -28.24
C LEU A 544 21.87 -18.08 -27.03
N GLY A 545 20.97 -19.06 -27.00
CA GLY A 545 20.11 -19.31 -25.84
C GLY A 545 20.91 -19.86 -24.66
N ARG A 546 21.84 -20.78 -24.93
CA ARG A 546 22.78 -21.26 -23.91
C ARG A 546 23.74 -20.17 -23.44
N GLU A 547 24.20 -19.29 -24.32
CA GLU A 547 25.04 -18.14 -23.96
C GLU A 547 24.28 -17.17 -23.04
N MET A 548 23.02 -16.87 -23.36
CA MET A 548 22.14 -16.05 -22.53
C MET A 548 21.95 -16.66 -21.12
N ALA A 549 21.66 -17.96 -21.04
CA ALA A 549 21.50 -18.65 -19.76
C ALA A 549 22.76 -18.55 -18.88
N LEU A 550 23.96 -18.73 -19.47
CA LEU A 550 25.22 -18.60 -18.75
C LEU A 550 25.51 -17.16 -18.30
N LEU A 551 25.09 -16.16 -19.08
CA LEU A 551 25.22 -14.75 -18.69
C LEU A 551 24.29 -14.42 -17.52
N LEU A 552 23.05 -14.88 -17.55
CA LEU A 552 22.09 -14.70 -16.46
C LEU A 552 22.57 -15.37 -15.17
N ASP A 553 23.11 -16.58 -15.24
CA ASP A 553 23.69 -17.26 -14.07
C ASP A 553 24.89 -16.48 -13.49
N ARG A 554 25.71 -15.84 -14.34
CA ARG A 554 26.80 -14.97 -13.89
C ARG A 554 26.30 -13.66 -13.27
N LEU A 555 25.22 -13.08 -13.80
CA LEU A 555 24.58 -11.89 -13.24
C LEU A 555 23.94 -12.19 -11.88
N ARG A 556 23.23 -13.32 -11.76
CA ARG A 556 22.69 -13.83 -10.48
C ARG A 556 23.79 -14.01 -9.45
N LEU A 557 24.91 -14.64 -9.84
CA LEU A 557 26.05 -14.81 -8.94
C LEU A 557 26.63 -13.47 -8.48
N SER A 558 26.76 -12.50 -9.39
CA SER A 558 27.22 -11.15 -9.05
C SER A 558 26.28 -10.44 -8.07
N ALA A 559 24.97 -10.59 -8.24
CA ALA A 559 23.97 -9.98 -7.35
C ALA A 559 24.01 -10.61 -5.94
N VAL A 560 24.09 -11.94 -5.85
CA VAL A 560 24.23 -12.68 -4.59
C VAL A 560 25.52 -12.29 -3.86
N GLU A 561 26.64 -12.16 -4.59
CA GLU A 561 27.92 -11.73 -4.01
C GLU A 561 27.87 -10.29 -3.50
N GLU A 562 27.18 -9.39 -4.21
CA GLU A 562 26.98 -8.00 -3.78
C GLU A 562 26.08 -7.90 -2.54
N GLU A 563 24.99 -8.67 -2.48
CA GLU A 563 24.08 -8.70 -1.33
C GLU A 563 24.76 -9.27 -0.08
N LEU A 564 25.53 -10.37 -0.23
CA LEU A 564 26.37 -10.89 0.85
C LEU A 564 27.36 -9.83 1.32
N GLU A 565 28.03 -9.16 0.38
CA GLU A 565 28.98 -8.11 0.69
C GLU A 565 28.31 -6.96 1.48
N GLN A 566 27.11 -6.53 1.08
CA GLN A 566 26.30 -5.52 1.78
C GLN A 566 25.93 -5.95 3.19
N LEU A 567 25.41 -7.17 3.38
CA LEU A 567 25.10 -7.74 4.69
C LEU A 567 26.34 -7.83 5.59
N PHE A 568 27.51 -8.17 5.04
CA PHE A 568 28.74 -8.22 5.81
C PHE A 568 29.23 -6.84 6.30
N ALA A 569 29.00 -5.74 5.55
CA ALA A 569 29.39 -4.42 6.06
C ALA A 569 28.31 -3.64 6.77
N SER A 570 27.03 -4.05 6.69
CA SER A 570 26.00 -3.49 7.56
C SER A 570 26.28 -3.83 9.02
N GLY A 571 27.00 -4.93 9.29
CA GLY A 571 27.31 -5.40 10.63
C GLY A 571 26.08 -5.88 11.40
N ASP A 572 24.98 -6.15 10.69
CA ASP A 572 23.73 -6.61 11.27
C ASP A 572 23.86 -8.07 11.72
N LEU A 573 23.62 -8.32 13.01
CA LEU A 573 23.67 -9.63 13.65
C LEU A 573 22.27 -10.13 14.04
N SER A 574 21.21 -9.53 13.48
CA SER A 574 19.85 -10.01 13.67
C SER A 574 19.72 -11.48 13.21
N PRO A 575 18.87 -12.29 13.87
CA PRO A 575 18.60 -13.66 13.43
C PRO A 575 18.19 -13.74 11.95
N ASP A 576 17.46 -12.74 11.47
CA ASP A 576 17.02 -12.63 10.07
C ASP A 576 18.19 -12.35 9.12
N ALA A 577 19.11 -11.45 9.48
CA ALA A 577 20.32 -11.18 8.68
C ALA A 577 21.25 -12.41 8.61
N LEU A 578 21.38 -13.15 9.72
CA LEU A 578 22.16 -14.40 9.76
C LEU A 578 21.53 -15.50 8.91
N GLN A 579 20.21 -15.62 8.94
CA GLN A 579 19.47 -16.57 8.12
C GLN A 579 19.57 -16.21 6.63
N ARG A 580 19.39 -14.94 6.27
CA ARG A 580 19.54 -14.45 4.88
C ARG A 580 20.96 -14.63 4.37
N SER A 581 21.97 -14.35 5.19
CA SER A 581 23.38 -14.58 4.85
C SER A 581 23.66 -16.06 4.53
N LYS A 582 23.08 -16.98 5.31
CA LYS A 582 23.22 -18.42 5.08
C LYS A 582 22.56 -18.87 3.78
N GLU A 583 21.36 -18.37 3.48
CA GLU A 583 20.63 -18.67 2.24
C GLU A 583 21.41 -18.21 1.01
N LEU A 584 21.90 -16.97 1.03
CA LEU A 584 22.73 -16.41 -0.04
C LEU A 584 24.05 -17.19 -0.21
N ASP A 585 24.67 -17.64 0.88
CA ASP A 585 25.90 -18.45 0.82
C ASP A 585 25.67 -19.82 0.15
N ASP A 586 24.52 -20.43 0.38
CA ASP A 586 24.13 -21.70 -0.24
C ASP A 586 23.76 -21.50 -1.72
N GLU A 587 23.07 -20.42 -2.06
CA GLU A 587 22.80 -20.01 -3.44
C GLU A 587 24.10 -19.72 -4.22
N ARG A 588 25.03 -18.99 -3.62
CA ARG A 588 26.36 -18.72 -4.18
C ARG A 588 27.11 -20.02 -4.49
N LYS A 589 27.09 -21.01 -3.59
CA LYS A 589 27.73 -22.32 -3.82
C LYS A 589 27.08 -23.05 -4.99
N ARG A 590 25.74 -23.01 -5.08
CA ARG A 590 24.98 -23.65 -6.17
C ARG A 590 25.33 -23.03 -7.52
N LEU A 591 25.29 -21.70 -7.63
CA LEU A 591 25.63 -20.97 -8.86
C LEU A 591 27.08 -21.20 -9.29
N LYS A 592 28.04 -21.18 -8.35
CA LYS A 592 29.44 -21.51 -8.65
C LYS A 592 29.63 -22.94 -9.15
N ALA A 593 28.91 -23.91 -8.57
CA ALA A 593 28.96 -25.30 -9.01
C ALA A 593 28.33 -25.51 -10.40
N MET A 594 27.29 -24.73 -10.74
CA MET A 594 26.68 -24.73 -12.08
C MET A 594 27.63 -24.13 -13.12
N LEU A 595 28.20 -22.97 -12.84
CA LEU A 595 29.13 -22.27 -13.74
C LEU A 595 30.44 -23.05 -13.95
N ALA A 596 30.94 -23.77 -12.94
CA ALA A 596 32.14 -24.61 -13.06
C ALA A 596 31.95 -25.84 -13.97
N LYS A 597 30.70 -26.26 -14.20
CA LYS A 597 30.36 -27.37 -15.12
C LYS A 597 30.11 -26.88 -16.55
N ALA A 598 30.10 -25.57 -16.79
CA ALA A 598 29.94 -25.02 -18.12
C ALA A 598 31.30 -25.05 -18.86
N PRO A 599 31.37 -25.57 -20.11
CA PRO A 599 32.60 -25.54 -20.88
C PRO A 599 32.99 -24.07 -21.17
N GLU A 600 34.22 -23.68 -20.83
CA GLU A 600 34.77 -22.37 -21.18
C GLU A 600 34.87 -22.24 -22.70
N HIS A 601 33.92 -21.55 -23.34
CA HIS A 601 34.21 -20.92 -24.62
C HIS A 601 34.94 -19.61 -24.33
N SER A 602 36.24 -19.62 -24.57
CA SER A 602 37.09 -18.44 -24.50
C SER A 602 36.63 -17.44 -25.58
N PRO A 603 36.23 -16.20 -25.23
CA PRO A 603 36.05 -15.18 -26.24
C PRO A 603 37.44 -14.72 -26.68
N THR A 604 37.80 -15.07 -27.91
CA THR A 604 38.88 -14.41 -28.64
C THR A 604 38.67 -12.90 -28.63
N ARG A 605 39.78 -12.18 -28.37
CA ARG A 605 39.89 -10.73 -28.19
C ARG A 605 39.23 -9.87 -29.25
#